data_AF-A0A3D4E6J3-F1
#
_entry.id   AF-A0A3D4E6J3-F1
#
_cell.length_a   1.000
_cell.length_b   1.000
_cell.length_c   1.000
_cell.angle_alpha   90.00
_cell.angle_beta   90.00
_cell.angle_gamma   90.00
#
_symmetry.space_group_name_H-M   'P 1'
#
loop_
_entity.id
_entity.type
_entity.pdbx_description
1 polymer ?
#
loop_
_entity_poly.entity_id
_entity_poly.type
_entity_poly.pdbx_seq_one_letter_code
_entity_poly.pdbx_strand_id
1 'polypeptide(L)'
;MKLLGLLLVLGCTIGGLIMTAGFEKAMHLLTANILPAAPGEIVIILGCAVSAFMIANSSDGIKQTMKYFGALTKPSAYSKDDYIELFSVLFTIFKLARTKGWLALESHIENPHESDLFGQFQTFQHNHHALVFVCDY
;
A
#
# COMPACT_ATOMS: atom_id res chain seq x y z
N MET A 1 -8.95 0.80 -9.63
CA MET A 1 -8.94 -0.65 -9.96
C MET A 1 -9.48 -1.52 -8.82
N LYS A 2 -9.00 -1.40 -7.57
CA LYS A 2 -9.48 -2.23 -6.43
C LYS A 2 -11.01 -2.19 -6.23
N LEU A 3 -11.61 -0.99 -6.18
CA LEU A 3 -13.07 -0.80 -6.07
C LEU A 3 -13.85 -1.36 -7.27
N LEU A 4 -13.33 -1.19 -8.48
CA LEU A 4 -13.93 -1.75 -9.69
C LEU A 4 -13.94 -3.28 -9.66
N GLY A 5 -12.84 -3.89 -9.21
CA GLY A 5 -12.74 -5.33 -9.02
C GLY A 5 -13.73 -5.85 -7.97
N LEU A 6 -13.89 -5.13 -6.84
CA LEU A 6 -14.88 -5.47 -5.81
C LEU A 6 -16.31 -5.44 -6.39
N LEU A 7 -16.65 -4.37 -7.12
CA LEU A 7 -17.96 -4.25 -7.77
C LEU A 7 -18.18 -5.37 -8.80
N LEU A 8 -17.15 -5.75 -9.55
CA LEU A 8 -17.23 -6.83 -10.52
C LEU A 8 -17.46 -8.19 -9.84
N VAL A 9 -16.76 -8.48 -8.74
CA VAL A 9 -16.94 -9.72 -7.96
C VAL A 9 -18.37 -9.80 -7.42
N LEU A 10 -18.87 -8.73 -6.79
CA LEU A 10 -20.25 -8.69 -6.29
C LEU A 10 -21.27 -8.80 -7.43
N GLY A 11 -21.03 -8.10 -8.54
CA GLY A 11 -21.89 -8.12 -9.71
C GLY A 11 -21.97 -9.50 -10.37
N CYS A 12 -20.84 -10.19 -10.55
CA CYS A 12 -20.81 -11.52 -11.14
C CYS A 12 -21.37 -12.60 -10.21
N THR A 13 -21.11 -12.52 -8.90
CA THR A 13 -21.61 -13.50 -7.93
C THR A 13 -23.12 -13.41 -7.74
N ILE A 14 -23.65 -12.20 -7.55
CA ILE A 14 -25.10 -11.97 -7.43
C ILE A 14 -25.78 -12.15 -8.79
N GLY A 15 -25.18 -11.62 -9.86
CA GLY A 15 -25.71 -11.72 -11.23
C GLY A 15 -25.81 -13.17 -11.71
N GLY A 16 -24.80 -14.00 -11.47
CA GLY A 16 -24.83 -15.43 -11.80
C GLY A 16 -25.95 -16.16 -11.06
N LEU A 17 -26.14 -15.85 -9.76
CA LEU A 17 -27.22 -16.43 -8.96
C LEU A 17 -28.62 -16.04 -9.48
N ILE A 18 -28.78 -14.79 -9.92
CA ILE A 18 -30.02 -14.31 -10.54
C ILE A 18 -30.27 -15.03 -11.88
N MET A 19 -29.24 -15.23 -12.71
CA MET A 19 -29.36 -15.93 -13.99
C MET A 19 -29.79 -17.40 -13.81
N THR A 20 -29.30 -18.08 -12.77
CA THR A 20 -29.63 -19.49 -12.52
C THR A 20 -30.98 -19.68 -11.83
N ALA A 21 -31.30 -18.87 -10.82
CA ALA A 21 -32.50 -19.07 -9.99
C ALA A 21 -33.72 -18.26 -10.43
N GLY A 22 -33.55 -17.23 -11.26
CA GLY A 22 -34.56 -16.21 -11.55
C GLY A 22 -34.64 -15.15 -10.45
N PHE A 23 -35.06 -13.93 -10.79
CA PHE A 23 -34.95 -12.74 -9.92
C PHE A 23 -35.67 -12.91 -8.56
N GLU A 24 -36.91 -13.40 -8.54
CA GLU A 24 -37.68 -13.51 -7.31
C GLU A 24 -37.13 -14.59 -6.35
N LYS A 25 -36.79 -15.77 -6.88
CA LYS A 25 -36.19 -16.83 -6.08
C LYS A 25 -34.78 -16.47 -5.61
N ALA A 26 -34.00 -15.78 -6.44
CA ALA A 26 -32.70 -15.25 -6.04
C ALA A 26 -32.82 -14.30 -4.86
N MET A 27 -33.76 -13.35 -4.92
CA MET A 27 -33.97 -12.37 -3.85
C MET A 27 -34.45 -13.04 -2.56
N HIS A 28 -35.36 -14.00 -2.67
CA HIS A 28 -35.83 -14.79 -1.53
C HIS A 28 -34.71 -15.63 -0.91
N LEU A 29 -33.86 -16.27 -1.71
CA LEU A 29 -32.73 -17.06 -1.21
C LEU A 29 -31.71 -16.20 -0.45
N LEU A 30 -31.42 -15.01 -1.00
CA LEU A 30 -30.51 -14.04 -0.38
C LEU A 30 -31.05 -13.53 0.97
N THR A 31 -32.34 -13.21 1.04
CA THR A 31 -32.94 -12.58 2.23
C THR A 31 -33.44 -13.56 3.28
N ALA A 32 -33.97 -14.71 2.89
CA ALA A 32 -34.58 -15.67 3.81
C ALA A 32 -33.63 -16.77 4.30
N ASN A 33 -32.57 -17.09 3.54
CA ASN A 33 -31.65 -18.17 3.89
C ASN A 33 -30.24 -17.65 4.18
N ILE A 34 -29.66 -16.92 3.24
CA ILE A 34 -28.26 -16.50 3.33
C ILE A 34 -28.08 -15.43 4.42
N LEU A 35 -28.94 -14.40 4.44
CA LEU A 35 -28.82 -13.31 5.42
C LEU A 35 -29.00 -13.78 6.89
N PRO A 36 -29.94 -14.69 7.22
CA PRO A 36 -30.05 -15.22 8.58
C PRO A 36 -28.93 -16.20 8.95
N ALA A 37 -28.36 -16.93 7.99
CA ALA A 37 -27.23 -17.83 8.23
C ALA A 37 -25.88 -17.09 8.32
N ALA A 38 -25.80 -15.89 7.73
CA ALA A 38 -24.57 -15.10 7.63
C ALA A 38 -23.83 -14.89 8.96
N PRO A 39 -24.47 -14.58 10.11
CA PRO A 39 -23.75 -14.43 11.36
C PRO A 39 -23.00 -15.70 11.78
N GLY A 40 -23.63 -16.88 11.61
CA GLY A 40 -23.01 -18.17 11.93
C GLY A 40 -21.89 -18.51 10.97
N GLU A 41 -22.13 -18.36 9.67
CA GLU A 41 -21.11 -18.63 8.64
C GLU A 41 -19.91 -17.70 8.76
N ILE A 42 -20.12 -16.41 9.08
CA ILE A 42 -19.03 -15.44 9.29
C ILE A 42 -18.16 -15.89 10.46
N VAL A 43 -18.76 -16.31 11.58
CA VAL A 43 -18.00 -16.78 12.74
C VAL A 43 -17.20 -18.04 12.40
N ILE A 44 -17.79 -18.99 11.69
CA ILE A 44 -17.11 -20.23 11.29
C ILE A 44 -15.98 -19.94 10.31
N ILE A 45 -16.27 -19.22 9.22
CA ILE A 45 -15.31 -18.95 8.15
C ILE A 45 -14.18 -18.05 8.66
N LEU A 46 -14.51 -16.91 9.28
CA LEU A 46 -13.48 -16.00 9.81
C LEU A 46 -12.75 -16.64 10.99
N GLY A 47 -13.43 -17.35 11.88
CA GLY A 47 -12.81 -18.03 13.01
C GLY A 47 -11.80 -19.08 12.57
N CYS A 48 -12.15 -19.92 11.59
CA CYS A 48 -11.24 -20.88 10.98
C CYS A 48 -10.08 -20.18 10.25
N ALA A 49 -10.35 -19.15 9.48
CA ALA A 49 -9.32 -18.42 8.73
C ALA A 49 -8.29 -17.75 9.67
N VAL A 50 -8.76 -17.08 10.72
CA VAL A 50 -7.89 -16.43 11.72
C VAL A 50 -7.09 -17.48 12.47
N SER A 51 -7.72 -18.58 12.90
CA SER A 51 -7.02 -19.66 13.61
C SER A 51 -5.96 -20.34 12.74
N ALA A 52 -6.29 -20.64 11.48
CA ALA A 52 -5.35 -21.20 10.52
C ALA A 52 -4.18 -20.23 10.24
N PHE A 53 -4.46 -18.93 10.12
CA PHE A 53 -3.43 -17.91 9.95
C PHE A 53 -2.49 -17.84 11.16
N MET A 54 -3.03 -17.92 12.38
CA MET A 54 -2.22 -17.92 13.60
C MET A 54 -1.35 -19.18 13.71
N ILE A 55 -1.86 -20.35 13.32
CA ILE A 55 -1.10 -21.60 13.34
C ILE A 55 0.03 -21.58 12.29
N ALA A 56 -0.22 -20.99 11.13
CA ALA A 56 0.72 -20.99 10.01
C ALA A 56 1.85 -19.95 10.11
N ASN A 57 1.77 -18.99 11.03
CA ASN A 57 2.70 -17.85 11.08
C ASN A 57 3.35 -17.68 12.45
N SER A 58 4.56 -17.12 12.46
CA SER A 58 5.24 -16.73 13.70
C SER A 58 4.58 -15.51 14.35
N SER A 59 4.79 -15.36 15.66
CA SER A 59 4.24 -14.22 16.40
C SER A 59 4.70 -12.85 15.86
N ASP A 60 5.91 -12.77 15.31
CA ASP A 60 6.43 -11.56 14.67
C ASP A 60 5.78 -11.31 13.30
N GLY A 61 5.58 -12.36 12.51
CA GLY A 61 4.88 -12.27 11.22
C GLY A 61 3.45 -11.75 11.41
N ILE A 62 2.72 -12.28 12.38
CA ILE A 62 1.36 -11.82 12.72
C ILE A 62 1.36 -10.33 13.08
N LYS A 63 2.27 -9.88 13.95
CA LYS A 63 2.36 -8.46 14.35
C LYS A 63 2.69 -7.56 13.16
N GLN A 64 3.58 -7.98 12.28
CA GLN A 64 3.91 -7.21 11.07
C GLN A 64 2.70 -7.12 10.14
N THR A 65 2.03 -8.24 9.83
CA THR A 65 0.82 -8.24 9.01
C THR A 65 -0.25 -7.30 9.56
N MET A 66 -0.47 -7.31 10.88
CA MET A 66 -1.42 -6.39 11.52
C MET A 66 -1.03 -4.92 11.37
N LYS A 67 0.26 -4.57 11.42
CA LYS A 67 0.73 -3.20 11.14
C LYS A 67 0.43 -2.76 9.70
N TYR A 68 0.55 -3.68 8.74
CA TYR A 68 0.33 -3.41 7.32
C TYR A 68 -1.15 -3.34 6.91
N PHE A 69 -2.09 -3.82 7.74
CA PHE A 69 -3.52 -3.62 7.49
C PHE A 69 -3.89 -2.14 7.35
N GLY A 70 -3.26 -1.26 8.14
CA GLY A 70 -3.43 0.20 8.03
C GLY A 70 -2.83 0.82 6.77
N ALA A 71 -1.99 0.09 6.02
CA ALA A 71 -1.45 0.53 4.74
C ALA A 71 -2.39 0.20 3.56
N LEU A 72 -3.32 -0.75 3.73
CA LEU A 72 -4.25 -1.15 2.66
C LEU A 72 -5.23 -0.04 2.26
N THR A 73 -5.56 0.85 3.20
CA THR A 73 -6.47 1.99 3.02
C THR A 73 -5.75 3.26 2.59
N LYS A 74 -4.41 3.31 2.68
CA LYS A 74 -3.65 4.48 2.25
C LYS A 74 -3.57 4.52 0.72
N PRO A 75 -3.68 5.72 0.11
CA PRO A 75 -3.34 5.88 -1.30
C PRO A 75 -1.88 5.47 -1.54
N SER A 76 -1.49 5.33 -2.82
CA SER A 76 -0.12 5.04 -3.23
C SER A 76 0.88 5.77 -2.34
N ALA A 77 1.86 5.06 -1.77
CA ALA A 77 2.84 5.65 -0.86
C ALA A 77 3.60 6.81 -1.51
N TYR A 78 3.68 6.80 -2.85
CA TYR A 78 4.32 7.84 -3.64
C TYR A 78 3.42 8.29 -4.80
N SER A 79 3.39 9.59 -5.05
CA SER A 79 2.73 10.23 -6.18
C SER A 79 3.66 10.29 -7.40
N LYS A 80 3.12 10.63 -8.58
CA LYS A 80 3.95 10.90 -9.76
C LYS A 80 4.93 12.04 -9.52
N ASP A 81 4.51 13.06 -8.78
CA ASP A 81 5.31 14.23 -8.48
C ASP A 81 6.51 13.86 -7.58
N ASP A 82 6.32 12.95 -6.64
CA ASP A 82 7.39 12.44 -5.77
C ASP A 82 8.49 11.74 -6.60
N TYR A 83 8.11 10.99 -7.64
CA TYR A 83 9.07 10.39 -8.56
C TYR A 83 9.81 11.42 -9.41
N ILE A 84 9.12 12.47 -9.87
CA ILE A 84 9.74 13.56 -10.63
C ILE A 84 10.75 14.30 -9.72
N GLU A 85 10.38 14.55 -8.47
CA GLU A 85 11.24 15.18 -7.48
C GLU A 85 12.48 14.32 -7.22
N LEU A 86 12.30 13.01 -7.00
CA LEU A 86 13.41 12.06 -6.85
C LEU A 86 14.37 12.06 -8.04
N PHE A 87 13.86 12.00 -9.27
CA PHE A 87 14.71 12.05 -10.47
C PHE A 87 15.43 13.40 -10.61
N SER A 88 14.80 14.49 -10.18
CA SER A 88 15.38 15.83 -10.19
C SER A 88 16.53 15.97 -9.17
N VAL A 89 16.38 15.38 -7.97
CA VAL A 89 17.44 15.28 -6.96
C VAL A 89 18.64 14.52 -7.53
N LEU A 90 18.41 13.32 -8.08
CA LEU A 90 19.48 12.49 -8.67
C LEU A 90 20.20 13.20 -9.81
N PHE A 91 19.45 13.85 -10.70
CA PHE A 91 20.05 14.66 -11.78
C PHE A 91 20.92 15.80 -11.23
N THR A 92 20.45 16.50 -10.20
CA THR A 92 21.17 17.62 -9.59
C THR A 92 22.47 17.14 -8.93
N ILE A 93 22.42 16.01 -8.21
CA ILE A 93 23.59 15.34 -7.65
C ILE A 93 24.60 15.00 -8.75
N PHE A 94 24.18 14.28 -9.79
CA PHE A 94 25.10 13.86 -10.86
C PHE A 94 25.67 15.04 -11.66
N LYS A 95 24.86 16.08 -11.87
CA LYS A 95 25.31 17.31 -12.53
C LYS A 95 26.34 18.03 -11.67
N LEU A 96 26.13 18.14 -10.36
CA LEU A 96 27.07 18.76 -9.43
C LEU A 96 28.39 17.98 -9.38
N ALA A 97 28.32 16.65 -9.20
CA ALA A 97 29.49 15.77 -9.22
C ALA A 97 30.31 15.91 -10.52
N ARG A 98 29.63 16.01 -11.68
CA ARG A 98 30.30 16.18 -12.98
C ARG A 98 30.93 17.56 -13.15
N THR A 99 30.34 18.62 -12.59
CA THR A 99 30.75 20.01 -12.86
C THR A 99 31.74 20.55 -11.84
N LYS A 100 31.57 20.22 -10.55
CA LYS A 100 32.41 20.69 -9.45
C LYS A 100 33.24 19.59 -8.80
N GLY A 101 33.06 18.33 -9.23
CA GLY A 101 33.74 17.17 -8.66
C GLY A 101 33.05 16.63 -7.40
N TRP A 102 33.52 15.47 -6.94
CA TRP A 102 32.98 14.76 -5.77
C TRP A 102 33.13 15.52 -4.45
N LEU A 103 34.17 16.35 -4.33
CA LEU A 103 34.44 17.16 -3.13
C LEU A 103 33.30 18.15 -2.84
N ALA A 104 32.65 18.66 -3.88
CA ALA A 104 31.50 19.55 -3.71
C ALA A 104 30.25 18.82 -3.19
N LEU A 105 30.24 17.48 -3.20
CA LEU A 105 29.14 16.66 -2.70
C LEU A 105 29.30 16.30 -1.22
N GLU A 106 30.54 16.16 -0.72
CA GLU A 106 30.79 15.77 0.69
C GLU A 106 30.05 16.65 1.68
N SER A 107 30.10 17.97 1.50
CA SER A 107 29.41 18.90 2.39
C SER A 107 27.88 18.73 2.39
N HIS A 108 27.30 18.27 1.28
CA HIS A 108 25.87 17.99 1.18
C HIS A 108 25.50 16.62 1.76
N ILE A 109 26.40 15.64 1.72
CA ILE A 109 26.19 14.28 2.24
C ILE A 109 26.36 14.25 3.77
N GLU A 110 27.37 14.95 4.31
CA GLU A 110 27.62 14.98 5.76
C GLU A 110 26.54 15.76 6.52
N ASN A 111 26.01 16.83 5.91
CA ASN A 111 24.99 17.69 6.52
C ASN A 111 23.75 17.81 5.60
N PRO A 112 23.00 16.70 5.38
CA PRO A 112 21.93 16.67 4.40
C PRO A 112 20.70 17.49 4.81
N HIS A 113 20.53 17.75 6.11
CA HIS A 113 19.48 18.62 6.64
C HIS A 113 19.74 20.12 6.42
N GLU A 114 21.01 20.53 6.31
CA GLU A 114 21.43 21.92 6.07
C GLU A 114 21.82 22.16 4.60
N SER A 115 21.70 21.13 3.76
CA SER A 115 22.11 21.16 2.38
C SER A 115 21.16 22.01 1.51
N ASP A 116 21.68 23.08 0.92
CA ASP A 116 20.97 23.89 -0.09
C ASP A 116 20.55 23.07 -1.34
N LEU A 117 21.21 21.93 -1.60
CA LEU A 117 20.86 21.01 -2.68
C LEU A 117 19.59 20.24 -2.34
N PHE A 118 19.53 19.67 -1.14
CA PHE A 118 18.34 18.89 -0.70
C PHE A 118 17.19 19.81 -0.28
N GLY A 119 17.48 21.03 0.21
CA GLY A 119 16.49 22.04 0.55
C GLY A 119 15.62 22.48 -0.64
N GLN A 120 16.07 22.29 -1.88
CA GLN A 120 15.26 22.53 -3.08
C GLN A 120 14.15 21.48 -3.28
N PHE A 121 14.26 20.33 -2.61
CA PHE A 121 13.40 19.16 -2.77
C PHE A 121 12.82 18.76 -1.42
N GLN A 122 11.82 19.51 -0.97
CA GLN A 122 11.23 19.40 0.36
C GLN A 122 10.63 18.01 0.63
N THR A 123 9.97 17.38 -0.36
CA THR A 123 9.37 16.04 -0.17
C THR A 123 10.46 15.00 0.02
N PHE A 124 11.56 15.12 -0.74
CA PHE A 124 12.73 14.24 -0.58
C PHE A 124 13.45 14.47 0.76
N GLN A 125 13.70 15.73 1.13
CA GLN A 125 14.43 16.09 2.35
C GLN A 125 13.71 15.62 3.63
N HIS A 126 12.37 15.68 3.65
CA HIS A 126 11.58 15.21 4.79
C HIS A 126 11.45 13.68 4.84
N ASN A 127 11.82 12.96 3.77
CA ASN A 127 11.83 11.50 3.75
C ASN A 127 13.16 10.97 4.30
N HIS A 128 13.20 10.75 5.62
CA HIS A 128 14.39 10.26 6.31
C HIS A 128 14.95 8.97 5.70
N HIS A 129 14.11 8.03 5.25
CA HIS A 129 14.57 6.79 4.64
C HIS A 129 15.27 7.03 3.29
N ALA A 130 14.72 7.92 2.45
CA ALA A 130 15.32 8.23 1.16
C ALA A 130 16.63 9.01 1.32
N LEU A 131 16.67 9.94 2.27
CA LEU A 131 17.82 10.78 2.55
C LEU A 131 18.99 9.95 3.12
N VAL A 132 18.73 9.10 4.11
CA VAL A 132 19.73 8.14 4.64
C VAL A 132 20.21 7.20 3.54
N PHE A 133 19.31 6.67 2.70
CA PHE A 133 19.70 5.78 1.61
C PHE A 133 20.65 6.43 0.61
N VAL A 134 20.48 7.71 0.30
CA VAL A 134 21.34 8.41 -0.67
C VAL A 134 22.65 8.90 -0.04
N CYS A 135 22.66 9.18 1.27
CA CYS A 135 23.83 9.76 1.93
C CYS A 135 24.73 8.71 2.61
N ASP A 136 24.16 7.65 3.19
CA ASP A 136 24.88 6.67 4.02
C ASP A 136 25.12 5.30 3.36
N TYR A 137 24.39 4.96 2.30
CA TYR A 137 24.48 3.66 1.60
C TYR A 137 25.03 3.80 0.18
#